data_AF-A0A1J3FHC2-F1
#
_entry.id   AF-A0A1J3FHC2-F1
#
_cell.length_a   1.000
_cell.length_b   1.000
_cell.length_c   1.000
_cell.angle_alpha   90.00
_cell.angle_beta   90.00
_cell.angle_gamma   90.00
#
_symmetry.space_group_name_H-M   'P 1'
#
loop_
_entity.id
_entity.type
_entity.pdbx_description
1 polymer ?
#
loop_
_entity_poly.entity_id
_entity_poly.type
_entity_poly.pdbx_seq_one_letter_code
_entity_poly.pdbx_strand_id
1 'polypeptide(L)'
;MASSSSSLSHIKRYHVFPSFHGPDVRRGFLSHLHNHFATKGITTFKDQKIQRGHTIGPELVQAIRESRLSIVVLSQNYASSSWCLDELVEILKCKEDLGQLVMTIFYNVDPSDVRKQRGAFGKAFEKTCEWKTEEDKQRWIEALAYVATIAGEHSLNWEDEAKMIEKVAADVTNELNLTPSKDFEEMVGLEAHLTNMKSLLCLECD
;
A
#
# COMPACT_ATOMS: atom_id res chain seq x y z
N MET A 1 -37.82 16.32 -17.39
CA MET A 1 -36.79 15.27 -17.56
C MET A 1 -35.83 15.42 -16.40
N ALA A 2 -35.88 14.49 -15.44
CA ALA A 2 -34.90 14.44 -14.36
C ALA A 2 -33.93 13.31 -14.72
N SER A 3 -32.70 13.69 -15.09
CA SER A 3 -31.62 12.73 -15.26
C SER A 3 -31.20 12.23 -13.89
N SER A 4 -31.59 11.00 -13.56
CA SER A 4 -31.06 10.29 -12.41
C SER A 4 -29.57 10.07 -12.66
N SER A 5 -28.71 10.86 -12.02
CA SER A 5 -27.29 10.54 -11.94
C SER A 5 -27.15 9.30 -11.06
N SER A 6 -27.05 8.12 -11.66
CA SER A 6 -26.59 6.94 -10.93
C SER A 6 -25.16 7.22 -10.52
N SER A 7 -24.94 7.57 -9.26
CA SER A 7 -23.63 7.49 -8.63
C SER A 7 -23.17 6.04 -8.77
N LEU A 8 -22.38 5.75 -9.80
CA LEU A 8 -21.64 4.51 -9.91
C LEU A 8 -20.80 4.46 -8.64
N SER A 9 -21.25 3.69 -7.65
CA SER A 9 -20.42 3.32 -6.52
C SER A 9 -19.18 2.69 -7.15
N HIS A 10 -18.05 3.41 -7.15
CA HIS A 10 -16.79 2.89 -7.66
C HIS A 10 -16.51 1.62 -6.89
N ILE A 11 -16.73 0.45 -7.52
CA ILE A 11 -16.49 -0.83 -6.90
C ILE A 11 -14.99 -0.88 -6.62
N LYS A 12 -14.63 -0.73 -5.34
CA LYS A 12 -13.25 -0.81 -4.92
C LYS A 12 -12.83 -2.28 -4.92
N ARG A 13 -12.18 -2.69 -6.01
CA ARG A 13 -11.77 -4.08 -6.26
C ARG A 13 -10.69 -4.57 -5.31
N TYR A 14 -9.84 -3.66 -4.83
CA TYR A 14 -8.71 -3.99 -3.97
C TYR A 14 -8.78 -3.23 -2.65
N HIS A 15 -8.37 -3.88 -1.57
CA HIS A 15 -8.13 -3.19 -0.31
C HIS A 15 -6.88 -2.32 -0.43
N VAL A 16 -5.79 -2.89 -0.96
CA VAL A 16 -4.47 -2.23 -1.00
C VAL A 16 -3.84 -2.26 -2.39
N PHE A 17 -3.33 -1.11 -2.84
CA PHE A 17 -2.36 -0.99 -3.92
C PHE A 17 -0.94 -0.77 -3.35
N PRO A 18 0.02 -1.68 -3.54
CA PRO A 18 1.41 -1.43 -3.18
C PRO A 18 2.17 -0.77 -4.33
N SER A 19 2.78 0.38 -4.08
CA SER A 19 3.77 1.01 -4.98
C SER A 19 5.18 0.82 -4.42
N PHE A 20 6.09 0.31 -5.25
CA PHE A 20 7.41 -0.11 -4.80
C PHE A 20 8.43 -0.29 -5.94
N HIS A 21 9.71 -0.14 -5.58
CA HIS A 21 10.82 -0.56 -6.44
C HIS A 21 10.99 -2.08 -6.42
N GLY A 22 10.69 -2.75 -7.54
CA GLY A 22 10.71 -4.20 -7.64
C GLY A 22 12.03 -4.85 -7.17
N PRO A 23 13.19 -4.45 -7.73
CA PRO A 23 14.48 -5.00 -7.33
C PRO A 23 14.82 -4.88 -5.84
N ASP A 24 14.34 -3.84 -5.15
CA ASP A 24 14.71 -3.59 -3.74
C ASP A 24 13.90 -4.47 -2.79
N VAL A 25 12.59 -4.65 -3.02
CA VAL A 25 11.69 -5.21 -1.98
C VAL A 25 10.86 -6.42 -2.42
N ARG A 26 10.78 -6.73 -3.73
CA ARG A 26 9.83 -7.74 -4.25
C ARG A 26 10.03 -9.14 -3.67
N ARG A 27 11.28 -9.58 -3.50
CA ARG A 27 11.61 -10.93 -3.02
C ARG A 27 11.67 -11.03 -1.50
N GLY A 28 11.93 -9.93 -0.79
CA GLY A 28 12.02 -9.88 0.67
C GLY A 28 10.72 -9.31 1.25
N PHE A 29 10.84 -8.13 1.88
CA PHE A 29 9.76 -7.39 2.54
C PHE A 29 8.38 -7.51 1.89
N LEU A 30 8.25 -7.20 0.60
CA LEU A 30 6.94 -7.18 -0.05
C LEU A 30 6.31 -8.58 -0.16
N SER A 31 7.12 -9.62 -0.33
CA SER A 31 6.62 -11.00 -0.37
C SER A 31 6.03 -11.42 0.97
N HIS A 32 6.67 -11.04 2.08
CA HIS A 32 6.21 -11.29 3.43
C HIS A 32 4.97 -10.46 3.78
N LEU A 33 4.96 -9.17 3.39
CA LEU A 33 3.80 -8.30 3.53
C LEU A 33 2.57 -8.87 2.81
N HIS A 34 2.71 -9.29 1.55
CA HIS A 34 1.62 -9.92 0.80
C HIS A 34 1.14 -11.22 1.45
N ASN A 35 2.05 -12.05 1.95
CA ASN A 35 1.69 -13.28 2.63
C ASN A 35 0.88 -12.99 3.91
N HIS A 36 1.33 -12.04 4.74
CA HIS A 36 0.63 -11.66 5.97
C HIS A 36 -0.71 -10.98 5.67
N PHE A 37 -0.79 -10.13 4.66
CA PHE A 37 -2.07 -9.57 4.20
C PHE A 37 -3.06 -10.64 3.77
N ALA A 38 -2.60 -11.69 3.07
CA ALA A 38 -3.46 -12.80 2.69
C ALA A 38 -4.01 -13.56 3.91
N THR A 39 -3.22 -13.78 4.96
CA THR A 39 -3.71 -14.42 6.20
C THR A 39 -4.72 -13.56 6.96
N LYS A 40 -4.71 -12.23 6.74
CA LYS A 40 -5.67 -11.27 7.32
C LYS A 40 -6.88 -10.97 6.41
N GLY A 41 -7.01 -11.64 5.26
CA GLY A 41 -8.09 -11.36 4.30
C GLY A 41 -7.97 -10.00 3.60
N ILE A 42 -6.78 -9.40 3.57
CA ILE A 42 -6.52 -8.13 2.91
C ILE A 42 -6.22 -8.40 1.42
N THR A 43 -7.16 -8.05 0.55
CA THR A 43 -7.02 -8.21 -0.90
C THR A 43 -6.11 -7.13 -1.50
N THR A 44 -4.93 -7.52 -1.97
CA THR A 44 -3.96 -6.59 -2.58
C THR A 44 -3.86 -6.76 -4.09
N PHE A 45 -3.65 -5.66 -4.81
CA PHE A 45 -3.19 -5.74 -6.20
C PHE A 45 -1.79 -6.39 -6.27
N LYS A 46 -1.61 -7.34 -7.20
CA LYS A 46 -0.34 -8.08 -7.38
C LYS A 46 0.30 -7.72 -8.72
N ASP A 47 1.32 -6.85 -8.70
CA ASP A 47 2.12 -6.40 -9.85
C ASP A 47 3.10 -7.48 -10.39
N GLN A 48 2.77 -8.77 -10.26
CA GLN A 48 3.67 -9.86 -10.68
C GLN A 48 3.58 -10.20 -12.18
N LYS A 49 2.61 -9.63 -12.90
CA LYS A 49 2.32 -9.99 -14.30
C LYS A 49 2.46 -8.82 -15.29
N ILE A 50 2.77 -7.61 -14.84
CA ILE A 50 2.87 -6.45 -15.72
C ILE A 50 4.33 -6.27 -16.14
N GLN A 51 4.57 -6.21 -17.44
CA GLN A 51 5.86 -5.77 -17.97
C GLN A 51 6.02 -4.29 -17.63
N ARG A 52 6.94 -3.98 -16.72
CA ARG A 52 7.28 -2.59 -16.38
C ARG A 52 7.94 -1.93 -17.60
N GLY A 53 7.29 -0.89 -18.11
CA GLY A 53 7.76 -0.04 -19.20
C GLY A 53 8.27 1.31 -18.70
N HIS A 54 8.13 2.34 -19.53
CA HIS A 54 8.58 3.71 -19.19
C HIS A 54 7.54 4.54 -18.42
N THR A 55 6.25 4.27 -18.65
CA THR A 55 5.09 4.98 -18.05
C THR A 55 4.02 3.97 -17.68
N ILE A 56 3.25 4.26 -16.63
CA ILE A 56 2.21 3.34 -16.15
C ILE A 56 1.10 3.13 -17.20
N GLY A 57 0.71 1.87 -17.40
CA GLY A 57 -0.38 1.50 -18.31
C GLY A 57 -1.77 1.76 -17.73
N PRO A 58 -2.83 1.77 -18.57
CA PRO A 58 -4.21 2.05 -18.14
C PRO A 58 -4.71 1.04 -17.09
N GLU A 59 -4.30 -0.22 -17.18
CA GLU A 59 -4.65 -1.26 -16.19
C GLU A 59 -4.12 -0.93 -14.80
N LEU A 60 -2.92 -0.34 -14.71
CA LEU A 60 -2.31 0.02 -13.44
C LEU A 60 -2.97 1.26 -12.85
N VAL A 61 -3.23 2.28 -13.68
CA VAL A 61 -4.01 3.47 -13.28
C VAL A 61 -5.37 3.06 -12.73
N GLN A 62 -6.05 2.12 -13.39
CA GLN A 62 -7.32 1.58 -12.93
C GLN A 62 -7.16 0.84 -11.59
N ALA A 63 -6.12 0.01 -11.44
CA ALA A 63 -5.85 -0.68 -10.17
C ALA A 63 -5.60 0.29 -9.00
N ILE A 64 -4.88 1.39 -9.25
CA ILE A 64 -4.68 2.46 -8.25
C ILE A 64 -6.04 3.05 -7.87
N ARG A 65 -6.86 3.47 -8.84
CA ARG A 65 -8.19 4.08 -8.60
C ARG A 65 -9.19 3.14 -7.94
N GLU A 66 -9.15 1.85 -8.28
CA GLU A 66 -10.00 0.81 -7.70
C GLU A 66 -9.51 0.31 -6.33
N SER A 67 -8.39 0.83 -5.83
CA SER A 67 -7.90 0.51 -4.49
C SER A 67 -8.47 1.46 -3.43
N ARG A 68 -8.69 0.94 -2.22
CA ARG A 68 -9.18 1.73 -1.07
C ARG A 68 -8.04 2.48 -0.38
N LEU A 69 -6.88 1.85 -0.31
CA LEU A 69 -5.66 2.35 0.31
C LEU A 69 -4.46 2.07 -0.59
N SER A 70 -3.51 3.00 -0.63
CA SER A 70 -2.22 2.82 -1.30
C SER A 70 -1.10 2.79 -0.27
N ILE A 71 -0.21 1.79 -0.36
CA ILE A 71 1.02 1.73 0.44
C ILE A 71 2.19 2.08 -0.47
N VAL A 72 2.91 3.15 -0.15
CA VAL A 72 4.11 3.58 -0.88
C VAL A 72 5.34 3.13 -0.11
N VAL A 73 6.03 2.12 -0.63
CA VAL A 73 7.29 1.59 -0.07
C VAL A 73 8.46 2.32 -0.70
N LEU A 74 8.90 3.38 -0.04
CA LEU A 74 10.02 4.23 -0.44
C LEU A 74 11.32 3.52 -0.06
N SER A 75 12.04 3.02 -1.04
CA SER A 75 13.37 2.44 -0.90
C SER A 75 14.44 3.33 -1.53
N GLN A 76 15.72 3.04 -1.27
CA GLN A 76 16.83 3.83 -1.80
C GLN A 76 16.78 4.04 -3.33
N ASN A 77 16.36 3.03 -4.10
CA ASN A 77 16.30 3.12 -5.56
C ASN A 77 14.88 3.35 -6.11
N TYR A 78 13.89 3.70 -5.27
CA TYR A 78 12.53 3.98 -5.74
C TYR A 78 12.49 5.03 -6.86
N ALA A 79 13.24 6.11 -6.69
CA ALA A 79 13.35 7.17 -7.68
C ALA A 79 14.20 6.82 -8.93
N SER A 80 14.79 5.62 -9.00
CA SER A 80 15.48 5.12 -10.21
C SER A 80 14.52 4.65 -11.32
N SER A 81 13.21 4.63 -11.03
CA SER A 81 12.19 4.12 -11.94
C SER A 81 11.12 5.18 -12.19
N SER A 82 11.07 5.71 -13.42
CA SER A 82 10.01 6.63 -13.83
C SER A 82 8.61 6.04 -13.64
N TRP A 83 8.50 4.72 -13.78
CA TRP A 83 7.27 3.98 -13.49
C TRP A 83 6.83 4.13 -12.02
N CYS A 84 7.76 3.98 -11.06
CA CYS A 84 7.43 4.18 -9.63
C CYS A 84 7.04 5.64 -9.35
N LEU A 85 7.70 6.61 -10.01
CA LEU A 85 7.38 8.03 -9.86
C LEU A 85 6.01 8.38 -10.46
N ASP A 86 5.64 7.80 -11.60
CA ASP A 86 4.33 7.97 -12.21
C ASP A 86 3.21 7.29 -11.39
N GLU A 87 3.47 6.11 -10.80
CA GLU A 87 2.56 5.49 -9.82
C GLU A 87 2.30 6.44 -8.65
N LEU A 88 3.36 7.04 -8.08
CA LEU A 88 3.25 7.95 -6.95
C LEU A 88 2.39 9.17 -7.29
N VAL A 89 2.59 9.78 -8.45
CA VAL A 89 1.78 10.91 -8.92
C VAL A 89 0.30 10.53 -9.01
N GLU A 90 -0.02 9.37 -9.61
CA GLU A 90 -1.41 8.91 -9.71
C GLU A 90 -2.03 8.56 -8.35
N ILE A 91 -1.25 8.00 -7.42
CA ILE A 91 -1.69 7.73 -6.05
C ILE A 91 -2.06 9.03 -5.33
N LEU A 92 -1.21 10.05 -5.41
CA LEU A 92 -1.47 11.33 -4.75
C LEU A 92 -2.65 12.06 -5.39
N LYS A 93 -2.82 11.93 -6.70
CA LYS A 93 -4.04 12.39 -7.37
C LYS A 93 -5.29 11.67 -6.86
N CYS A 94 -5.24 10.34 -6.72
CA CYS A 94 -6.37 9.56 -6.15
C CYS A 94 -6.65 9.92 -4.69
N LYS A 95 -5.63 10.27 -3.92
CA LYS A 95 -5.80 10.78 -2.55
C LYS A 95 -6.60 12.08 -2.54
N GLU A 96 -6.26 13.02 -3.41
CA GLU A 96 -6.93 14.32 -3.51
C GLU A 96 -8.34 14.20 -4.12
N ASP A 97 -8.46 13.55 -5.27
CA ASP A 97 -9.71 13.49 -6.05
C ASP A 97 -10.74 12.51 -5.45
N LEU A 98 -10.28 11.39 -4.88
CA LEU A 98 -11.14 10.27 -4.47
C LEU A 98 -11.10 9.98 -2.97
N GLY A 99 -10.35 10.76 -2.19
CA GLY A 99 -10.17 10.52 -0.76
C GLY A 99 -9.47 9.21 -0.43
N GLN A 100 -8.68 8.66 -1.35
CA GLN A 100 -7.95 7.41 -1.12
C GLN A 100 -6.96 7.56 0.06
N LEU A 101 -6.92 6.56 0.94
CA LEU A 101 -5.95 6.54 2.03
C LEU A 101 -4.54 6.23 1.50
N VAL A 102 -3.53 6.86 2.06
CA VAL A 102 -2.12 6.64 1.67
C VAL A 102 -1.31 6.40 2.93
N MET A 103 -0.61 5.27 2.97
CA MET A 103 0.37 4.94 4.00
C MET A 103 1.76 4.91 3.38
N THR A 104 2.76 5.36 4.13
CA THR A 104 4.16 5.38 3.70
C THR A 104 4.98 4.40 4.52
N ILE A 105 5.94 3.75 3.85
CA ILE A 105 6.96 2.93 4.49
C ILE A 105 8.31 3.40 3.94
N PHE A 106 9.13 3.97 4.80
CA PHE A 106 10.50 4.37 4.50
C PHE A 106 11.42 3.18 4.77
N TYR A 107 11.70 2.41 3.72
CA TYR A 107 12.45 1.17 3.78
C TYR A 107 13.94 1.42 3.50
N ASN A 108 14.73 1.46 4.56
CA ASN A 108 16.17 1.72 4.57
C ASN A 108 16.52 3.03 3.84
N VAL A 109 15.68 4.05 4.00
CA VAL A 109 15.87 5.39 3.44
C VAL A 109 15.44 6.44 4.45
N ASP A 110 16.18 7.56 4.50
CA ASP A 110 15.81 8.71 5.31
C ASP A 110 14.69 9.51 4.60
N PRO A 111 13.56 9.83 5.27
CA PRO A 111 12.49 10.65 4.70
C PRO A 111 12.96 12.01 4.18
N SER A 112 13.98 12.60 4.80
CA SER A 112 14.55 13.88 4.40
C SER A 112 15.29 13.78 3.06
N ASP A 113 15.92 12.64 2.78
CA ASP A 113 16.54 12.34 1.47
C ASP A 113 15.47 12.14 0.40
N VAL A 114 14.33 11.52 0.73
CA VAL A 114 13.19 11.43 -0.19
C VAL A 114 12.62 12.82 -0.46
N ARG A 115 12.35 13.60 0.60
CA ARG A 115 11.70 14.92 0.53
C ARG A 115 12.51 15.95 -0.26
N LYS A 116 13.84 15.94 -0.08
CA LYS A 116 14.75 16.91 -0.69
C LYS A 116 15.49 16.35 -1.90
N GLN A 117 15.22 15.09 -2.26
CA GLN A 117 15.90 14.34 -3.31
C GLN A 117 17.43 14.40 -3.13
N ARG A 118 17.93 13.93 -1.99
CA ARG A 118 19.35 13.97 -1.59
C ARG A 118 19.93 12.57 -1.37
N GLY A 119 21.23 12.52 -1.12
CA GLY A 119 21.93 11.28 -0.81
C GLY A 119 21.89 10.28 -1.97
N ALA A 120 21.81 8.99 -1.65
CA ALA A 120 21.72 7.94 -2.66
C ALA A 120 20.38 7.98 -3.43
N PHE A 121 19.30 8.36 -2.75
CA PHE A 121 17.99 8.52 -3.36
C PHE A 121 17.99 9.62 -4.43
N GLY A 122 18.58 10.78 -4.09
CA GLY A 122 18.73 11.92 -5.00
C GLY A 122 19.56 11.60 -6.24
N LYS A 123 20.66 10.85 -6.09
CA LYS A 123 21.46 10.39 -7.24
C LYS A 123 20.67 9.48 -8.18
N ALA A 124 19.84 8.59 -7.63
CA ALA A 124 18.95 7.75 -8.42
C ALA A 124 17.88 8.59 -9.15
N PHE A 125 17.31 9.58 -8.46
CA PHE A 125 16.35 10.52 -9.05
C PHE A 125 16.94 11.34 -10.20
N GLU A 126 18.12 11.93 -10.00
CA GLU A 126 18.81 12.76 -10.99
C GLU A 126 19.05 11.99 -12.29
N LYS A 127 19.53 10.75 -12.18
CA LYS A 127 19.74 9.86 -13.34
C LYS A 127 18.44 9.58 -14.10
N THR A 128 17.33 9.35 -13.39
CA THR A 128 16.01 9.16 -14.02
C THR A 128 15.54 10.41 -14.75
N CYS A 129 15.96 11.59 -14.30
CA CYS A 129 15.55 12.89 -14.82
C CYS A 129 16.37 13.38 -16.04
N GLU A 130 17.52 12.76 -16.36
CA GLU A 130 18.43 13.21 -17.43
C GLU A 130 17.72 13.49 -18.77
N TRP A 131 16.73 12.67 -19.13
CA TRP A 131 16.03 12.71 -20.42
C TRP A 131 14.55 13.06 -20.31
N LYS A 132 14.17 13.73 -19.21
CA LYS A 132 12.78 14.07 -18.89
C LYS A 132 12.53 15.55 -19.04
N THR A 133 11.29 15.92 -19.36
CA THR A 133 10.92 17.34 -19.48
C THR A 133 10.92 18.00 -18.10
N GLU A 134 10.98 19.32 -18.06
CA GLU A 134 10.92 20.05 -16.78
C GLU A 134 9.59 19.85 -16.07
N GLU A 135 8.49 19.66 -16.81
CA GLU A 135 7.17 19.34 -16.27
C GLU A 135 7.16 17.96 -15.57
N ASP A 136 7.82 16.95 -16.18
CA ASP A 136 7.96 15.62 -15.58
C ASP A 136 8.78 15.69 -14.28
N LYS A 137 9.89 16.42 -14.30
CA LYS A 137 10.73 16.61 -13.11
C LYS A 137 9.97 17.29 -12.00
N GLN A 138 9.28 18.39 -12.32
CA GLN A 138 8.56 19.19 -11.34
C GLN A 138 7.45 18.39 -10.67
N ARG A 139 6.63 17.65 -11.45
CA ARG A 139 5.56 16.82 -10.86
C ARG A 139 6.11 15.75 -9.94
N TRP A 140 7.26 15.15 -10.27
CA TRP A 140 7.86 14.11 -9.43
C TRP A 140 8.50 14.69 -8.17
N ILE A 141 9.15 15.86 -8.27
CA ILE A 141 9.69 16.58 -7.10
C ILE A 141 8.57 16.91 -6.12
N GLU A 142 7.46 17.46 -6.61
CA GLU A 142 6.30 17.80 -5.77
C GLU A 142 5.69 16.55 -5.12
N ALA A 143 5.53 15.48 -5.88
CA ALA A 143 5.00 14.22 -5.37
C ALA A 143 5.89 13.60 -4.29
N LEU A 144 7.22 13.56 -4.52
CA LEU A 144 8.20 13.07 -3.55
C LEU A 144 8.28 13.94 -2.30
N ALA A 145 8.22 15.26 -2.46
CA ALA A 145 8.20 16.20 -1.35
C ALA A 145 6.94 16.03 -0.49
N TYR A 146 5.77 15.88 -1.12
CA TYR A 146 4.49 15.69 -0.43
C TYR A 146 4.41 14.34 0.28
N VAL A 147 4.72 13.22 -0.41
CA VAL A 147 4.63 11.89 0.18
C VAL A 147 5.53 11.74 1.40
N ALA A 148 6.69 12.39 1.41
CA ALA A 148 7.60 12.40 2.55
C ALA A 148 7.09 13.19 3.77
N THR A 149 6.00 13.96 3.64
CA THR A 149 5.31 14.60 4.78
C THR A 149 4.24 13.72 5.42
N ILE A 150 3.82 12.65 4.73
CA ILE A 150 2.85 11.69 5.26
C ILE A 150 3.55 10.83 6.29
N ALA A 151 3.04 10.84 7.53
CA ALA A 151 3.53 9.99 8.60
C ALA A 151 3.39 8.50 8.20
N GLY A 152 4.41 7.71 8.54
CA GLY A 152 4.45 6.30 8.20
C GLY A 152 5.55 5.56 8.94
N GLU A 153 5.76 4.31 8.56
CA GLU A 153 6.71 3.43 9.23
C GLU A 153 8.13 3.63 8.68
N HIS A 154 9.12 3.61 9.56
CA HIS A 154 10.54 3.67 9.18
C HIS A 154 11.17 2.32 9.53
N SER A 155 11.65 1.58 8.54
CA SER A 155 12.19 0.23 8.78
C SER A 155 13.34 0.21 9.78
N LEU A 156 14.14 1.28 9.82
CA LEU A 156 15.27 1.44 10.73
C LEU A 156 14.86 1.62 12.21
N ASN A 157 13.59 1.94 12.48
CA ASN A 157 13.07 2.04 13.85
C ASN A 157 12.61 0.68 14.41
N TRP A 158 12.64 -0.37 13.59
CA TRP A 158 12.20 -1.71 13.95
C TRP A 158 13.40 -2.65 14.00
N GLU A 159 13.55 -3.39 15.10
CA GLU A 159 14.55 -4.46 15.21
C GLU A 159 14.15 -5.70 14.40
N ASP A 160 12.84 -5.89 14.17
CA ASP A 160 12.25 -7.06 13.54
C ASP A 160 11.26 -6.63 12.45
N GLU A 161 11.59 -6.93 11.19
CA GLU A 161 10.75 -6.64 10.03
C GLU A 161 9.37 -7.33 10.11
N ALA A 162 9.29 -8.52 10.72
CA ALA A 162 8.03 -9.24 10.88
C ALA A 162 7.05 -8.46 11.77
N LYS A 163 7.53 -7.86 12.86
CA LYS A 163 6.70 -7.02 13.74
C LYS A 163 6.22 -5.74 13.05
N MET A 164 7.07 -5.14 12.22
CA MET A 164 6.65 -4.00 11.39
C MET A 164 5.53 -4.42 10.42
N ILE A 165 5.65 -5.59 9.78
CA ILE A 165 4.61 -6.12 8.88
C ILE A 165 3.30 -6.37 9.63
N GLU A 166 3.37 -6.95 10.83
CA GLU A 166 2.19 -7.15 11.69
C GLU A 166 1.50 -5.81 12.02
N LYS A 167 2.29 -4.79 12.39
CA LYS A 167 1.79 -3.44 12.66
C LYS A 167 1.12 -2.83 11.44
N VAL A 168 1.78 -2.87 10.28
CA VAL A 168 1.22 -2.36 9.02
C VAL A 168 -0.08 -3.07 8.66
N ALA A 169 -0.17 -4.38 8.84
CA ALA A 169 -1.40 -5.13 8.59
C ALA A 169 -2.53 -4.74 9.54
N ALA A 170 -2.22 -4.57 10.83
CA ALA A 170 -3.20 -4.10 11.81
C ALA A 170 -3.72 -2.70 11.46
N ASP A 171 -2.83 -1.78 11.07
CA ASP A 171 -3.21 -0.43 10.66
C ASP A 171 -4.12 -0.44 9.42
N VAL A 172 -3.76 -1.21 8.39
CA VAL A 172 -4.61 -1.38 7.21
C VAL A 172 -5.99 -1.92 7.57
N THR A 173 -6.06 -2.93 8.45
CA THR A 173 -7.34 -3.49 8.93
C THR A 173 -8.19 -2.43 9.63
N ASN A 174 -7.58 -1.60 10.47
CA ASN A 174 -8.27 -0.54 11.21
C ASN A 174 -8.74 0.59 10.28
N GLU A 175 -7.85 1.12 9.44
CA GLU A 175 -8.13 2.19 8.48
C GLU A 175 -9.24 1.81 7.49
N LEU A 176 -9.25 0.54 7.06
CA LEU A 176 -10.27 0.03 6.16
C LEU A 176 -11.51 -0.53 6.88
N ASN A 177 -11.57 -0.45 8.21
CA ASN A 177 -12.65 -1.03 9.03
C ASN A 177 -12.99 -2.47 8.61
N LEU A 178 -11.97 -3.30 8.40
CA LEU A 178 -12.14 -4.71 8.03
C LEU A 178 -12.53 -5.49 9.29
N THR A 179 -13.79 -5.37 9.70
CA THR A 179 -14.32 -6.11 10.84
C THR A 179 -14.59 -7.58 10.47
N PRO A 180 -14.42 -8.52 11.41
CA PRO A 180 -14.96 -9.87 11.27
C PRO A 180 -16.46 -9.82 10.94
N SER A 181 -16.95 -10.84 10.25
CA SER A 181 -18.38 -10.92 9.91
C SER A 181 -19.24 -10.84 11.17
N LYS A 182 -20.28 -9.99 11.10
CA LYS A 182 -21.31 -9.87 12.13
C LYS A 182 -22.46 -10.84 11.93
N ASP A 183 -22.42 -11.68 10.90
CA ASP A 183 -23.49 -12.63 10.56
C ASP A 183 -23.82 -13.60 11.71
N PHE A 184 -22.89 -13.76 12.66
CA PHE A 184 -23.04 -14.61 13.83
C PHE A 184 -23.59 -13.89 15.07
N GLU A 185 -23.71 -12.55 15.07
CA GLU A 185 -24.21 -11.78 16.23
C GLU A 185 -25.67 -12.14 16.58
N GLU A 186 -26.49 -12.50 15.59
CA GLU A 186 -27.89 -12.88 15.79
C GLU A 186 -28.08 -14.38 16.08
N MET A 187 -27.00 -15.17 16.07
CA MET A 187 -27.11 -16.63 16.20
C MET A 187 -27.25 -17.05 17.66
N VAL A 188 -28.47 -17.48 18.05
CA VAL A 188 -28.78 -17.92 19.41
C VAL A 188 -28.15 -19.29 19.72
N GLY A 189 -27.55 -19.43 20.91
CA GLY A 189 -27.02 -20.70 21.40
C GLY A 189 -25.59 -21.04 20.96
N LEU A 190 -24.95 -20.17 20.15
CA LEU A 190 -23.58 -20.36 19.67
C LEU A 190 -22.57 -20.48 20.82
N GLU A 191 -22.73 -19.68 21.88
CA GLU A 191 -21.88 -19.72 23.08
C GLU A 191 -21.92 -21.07 23.81
N ALA A 192 -23.11 -21.69 23.92
CA ALA A 192 -23.27 -22.99 24.56
C ALA A 192 -22.59 -24.10 23.75
N HIS A 193 -22.72 -24.06 22.42
CA HIS A 193 -22.02 -24.99 21.53
C HIS A 193 -20.50 -24.79 21.58
N LEU A 194 -20.00 -23.55 21.60
CA LEU A 194 -18.57 -23.26 21.75
C LEU A 194 -18.03 -23.76 23.09
N THR A 195 -18.78 -23.59 24.18
CA THR A 195 -18.39 -24.07 25.52
C THR A 195 -18.29 -25.59 25.53
N ASN A 196 -19.29 -26.30 24.99
CA ASN A 196 -19.26 -27.76 24.87
C ASN A 196 -18.08 -28.22 24.01
N MET A 197 -17.84 -27.56 22.88
CA MET A 197 -16.73 -27.89 21.99
C MET A 197 -15.37 -27.66 22.66
N LYS A 198 -15.17 -26.54 23.39
CA LYS A 198 -13.95 -26.27 24.16
C LYS A 198 -13.66 -27.37 25.17
N SER A 199 -14.68 -27.87 25.87
CA SER A 199 -14.53 -28.95 26.84
C SER A 199 -14.08 -30.29 26.22
N LEU A 200 -14.43 -30.52 24.95
CA LEU A 200 -14.04 -31.72 24.20
C LEU A 200 -12.68 -31.58 23.50
N LEU A 201 -12.24 -30.34 23.23
CA LEU A 201 -11.03 -30.06 22.46
C LEU A 201 -9.74 -30.16 23.28
N CYS A 202 -9.79 -30.38 24.61
CA CYS A 202 -8.61 -30.46 25.49
C CYS A 202 -7.53 -29.40 25.17
N LEU A 203 -7.94 -28.15 24.99
CA LEU A 203 -7.03 -27.03 24.66
C LEU A 203 -6.08 -26.66 25.82
N GLU A 204 -6.19 -27.35 26.96
CA GLU A 204 -5.33 -27.23 28.13
C GLU A 204 -4.30 -28.36 28.23
N CYS A 205 -4.14 -29.19 27.20
CA CYS A 205 -3.04 -30.16 27.13
C CYS A 205 -1.79 -29.52 26.49
N ASP A 206 -1.06 -28.74 27.29
CA ASP A 206 0.39 -28.53 27.18
C ASP A 206 1.02 -28.56 28.59
#